data_AF-A0AAJ4UXF5-F1
#
_entry.id   AF-A0AAJ4UXF5-F1
#
_cell.length_a   1.000
_cell.length_b   1.000
_cell.length_c   1.000
_cell.angle_alpha   90.00
_cell.angle_beta   90.00
_cell.angle_gamma   90.00
#
_symmetry.space_group_name_H-M   'P 1'
#
loop_
_entity.id
_entity.type
_entity.pdbx_description
1 polymer ?
#
loop_
_entity_poly.entity_id
_entity_poly.type
_entity_poly.pdbx_seq_one_letter_code
_entity_poly.pdbx_strand_id
1 'polypeptide(L)'
;MTLIRVDFSSDIGLGHLKRATLFSEKLKLKNEKIVIICKECEQKQTDLPIIQIKDENEFFEIVKKLHPDKVIIDNYDFTYEEEKKFKNLFPDIKLICFDDTYKKHCCDEIINVNPAAKREKYPKNVKVTILKKPLVGENFKKAKKRHFKRKGIFISFGGTDAKEMSLKVLNILKKHKLKTPIHLYTTSANKNLKKIKKFCFLNRWCHLHINEDVALAMAKNEFGIITPSTIALEAMYMKLPFIAVQIADNQKEIAKYLKQKRIKVLSEREIKKVFDIIRKKGY
;
A
#
# COMPACT_ATOMS: atom_id res chain seq x y z
N MET A 1 4.17 17.31 -18.27
CA MET A 1 3.66 17.08 -16.90
C MET A 1 3.00 15.71 -16.81
N THR A 2 2.88 15.17 -15.60
CA THR A 2 2.16 13.90 -15.32
C THR A 2 0.94 14.17 -14.46
N LEU A 3 -0.22 13.61 -14.84
CA LEU A 3 -1.38 13.51 -13.95
C LEU A 3 -1.48 12.10 -13.35
N ILE A 4 -1.85 12.02 -12.09
CA ILE A 4 -2.12 10.75 -11.40
C ILE A 4 -3.56 10.72 -10.95
N ARG A 5 -4.39 9.86 -11.55
CA ARG A 5 -5.77 9.60 -11.11
C ARG A 5 -5.76 8.51 -10.03
N VAL A 6 -6.07 8.91 -8.80
CA VAL A 6 -6.09 8.00 -7.65
C VAL A 6 -7.07 8.51 -6.60
N ASP A 7 -7.78 7.60 -5.94
CA ASP A 7 -8.58 7.91 -4.76
C ASP A 7 -7.90 7.35 -3.51
N PHE A 8 -8.05 8.06 -2.38
CA PHE A 8 -7.46 7.67 -1.11
C PHE A 8 -8.23 8.29 0.06
N SER A 9 -8.72 7.46 0.96
CA SER A 9 -9.46 7.92 2.14
C SER A 9 -9.17 7.01 3.32
N SER A 10 -9.78 7.30 4.47
CA SER A 10 -9.82 6.37 5.59
C SER A 10 -10.38 4.98 5.21
N ASP A 11 -11.28 4.89 4.23
CA ASP A 11 -11.87 3.62 3.80
C ASP A 11 -11.06 2.94 2.68
N ILE A 12 -10.57 3.71 1.71
CA ILE A 12 -9.77 3.20 0.58
C ILE A 12 -8.34 2.84 1.02
N GLY A 13 -7.77 3.62 1.93
CA GLY A 13 -6.37 3.53 2.34
C GLY A 13 -5.43 4.35 1.47
N LEU A 14 -4.15 4.39 1.87
CA LEU A 14 -3.12 5.24 1.25
C LEU A 14 -2.18 4.48 0.28
N GLY A 15 -2.48 3.21 0.01
CA GLY A 15 -1.59 2.33 -0.77
C GLY A 15 -1.41 2.79 -2.21
N HIS A 16 -2.52 3.16 -2.86
CA HIS A 16 -2.56 3.63 -4.24
C HIS A 16 -1.79 4.95 -4.40
N LEU A 17 -2.09 5.95 -3.58
CA LEU A 17 -1.40 7.24 -3.58
C LEU A 17 0.13 7.07 -3.45
N LYS A 18 0.58 6.26 -2.47
CA LYS A 18 2.00 6.04 -2.23
C LYS A 18 2.68 5.34 -3.40
N ARG A 19 2.09 4.26 -3.94
CA ARG A 19 2.73 3.49 -5.02
C ARG A 19 2.76 4.25 -6.35
N ALA A 20 1.68 4.97 -6.69
CA ALA A 20 1.63 5.78 -7.90
C ALA A 20 2.62 6.96 -7.83
N THR A 21 2.74 7.61 -6.67
CA THR A 21 3.72 8.69 -6.45
C THR A 21 5.16 8.16 -6.56
N LEU A 22 5.50 7.06 -5.87
CA LEU A 22 6.83 6.46 -5.95
C LEU A 22 7.19 5.95 -7.34
N PHE A 23 6.20 5.44 -8.09
CA PHE A 23 6.41 5.01 -9.47
C PHE A 23 6.70 6.19 -10.39
N SER A 24 5.92 7.28 -10.26
CA SER A 24 6.14 8.53 -11.00
C SER A 24 7.51 9.11 -10.70
N GLU A 25 7.93 9.10 -9.43
CA GLU A 25 9.27 9.47 -9.01
C GLU A 25 10.37 8.51 -9.48
N LYS A 26 10.07 7.27 -9.92
CA LYS A 26 11.07 6.39 -10.53
C LYS A 26 11.22 6.61 -12.02
N LEU A 27 10.15 7.06 -12.68
CA LEU A 27 10.16 7.41 -14.10
C LEU A 27 11.01 8.67 -14.40
N LYS A 28 11.62 9.32 -13.39
CA LYS A 28 12.26 10.65 -13.44
C LYS A 28 12.82 11.00 -14.82
N LEU A 29 12.07 11.81 -15.54
CA LEU A 29 12.64 12.99 -16.15
C LEU A 29 12.75 14.01 -15.00
N LYS A 30 13.96 14.48 -14.68
CA LYS A 30 14.14 15.53 -13.66
C LYS A 30 13.24 16.73 -14.03
N ASN A 31 12.58 17.33 -13.04
CA ASN A 31 11.73 18.53 -13.14
C ASN A 31 10.33 18.34 -13.77
N GLU A 32 9.81 17.12 -13.92
CA GLU A 32 8.44 16.93 -14.38
C GLU A 32 7.41 17.29 -13.28
N LYS A 33 6.49 18.22 -13.56
CA LYS A 33 5.38 18.57 -12.66
C LYS A 33 4.41 17.39 -12.54
N ILE A 34 4.13 16.96 -11.31
CA ILE A 34 3.15 15.92 -10.97
C ILE A 34 1.94 16.58 -10.31
N VAL A 35 0.73 16.20 -10.75
CA VAL A 35 -0.53 16.63 -10.13
C VAL A 35 -1.40 15.42 -9.85
N ILE A 36 -1.95 15.33 -8.64
CA ILE A 36 -2.90 14.30 -8.23
C ILE A 36 -4.31 14.75 -8.61
N ILE A 37 -5.08 13.87 -9.25
CA ILE A 37 -6.51 14.04 -9.49
C ILE A 37 -7.27 12.97 -8.67
N CYS A 38 -8.12 13.42 -7.75
CA CYS A 38 -8.88 12.53 -6.87
C CYS A 38 -10.35 12.94 -6.79
N LYS A 39 -11.24 11.95 -6.79
CA LYS A 39 -12.65 12.12 -6.49
C LYS A 39 -12.88 12.05 -4.98
N GLU A 40 -12.34 10.99 -4.37
CA GLU A 40 -12.40 10.76 -2.93
C GLU A 40 -11.01 10.91 -2.31
N CYS A 41 -10.78 12.02 -1.61
CA CYS A 41 -9.52 12.30 -0.94
C CYS A 41 -9.67 13.10 0.35
N GLU A 42 -8.95 12.68 1.39
CA GLU A 42 -8.76 13.48 2.61
C GLU A 42 -7.54 14.40 2.45
N GLN A 43 -7.69 15.69 2.74
CA GLN A 43 -6.60 16.67 2.60
C GLN A 43 -5.43 16.38 3.57
N LYS A 44 -4.19 16.73 3.16
CA LYS A 44 -2.90 16.58 3.88
C LYS A 44 -2.20 15.20 3.87
N GLN A 45 -2.43 14.34 2.88
CA GLN A 45 -1.69 13.06 2.75
C GLN A 45 -0.46 13.13 1.84
N THR A 46 -0.27 14.23 1.12
CA THR A 46 0.84 14.47 0.20
C THR A 46 1.09 15.97 0.05
N ASP A 47 2.33 16.33 -0.27
CA ASP A 47 2.73 17.70 -0.61
C ASP A 47 2.53 18.02 -2.12
N LEU A 48 2.12 17.02 -2.91
CA LEU A 48 1.82 17.20 -4.32
C LEU A 48 0.52 18.02 -4.50
N PRO A 49 0.45 18.88 -5.53
CA PRO A 49 -0.80 19.54 -5.89
C PRO A 49 -1.92 18.54 -6.13
N ILE A 50 -3.07 18.77 -5.51
CA ILE A 50 -4.28 17.97 -5.67
C ILE A 50 -5.35 18.81 -6.36
N ILE A 51 -5.99 18.23 -7.38
CA ILE A 51 -7.25 18.72 -7.95
C ILE A 51 -8.33 17.70 -7.59
N GLN A 52 -9.32 18.15 -6.82
CA GLN A 52 -10.47 17.33 -6.48
C GLN A 52 -11.53 17.43 -7.57
N ILE A 53 -12.05 16.29 -8.02
CA ILE A 53 -13.09 16.18 -9.05
C ILE A 53 -14.39 15.63 -8.46
N LYS A 54 -15.52 15.94 -9.07
CA LYS A 54 -16.82 15.36 -8.70
C LYS A 54 -17.05 14.00 -9.35
N ASP A 55 -16.62 13.86 -10.60
CA ASP A 55 -16.80 12.68 -11.43
C ASP A 55 -15.71 12.59 -12.51
N GLU A 56 -15.73 11.50 -13.29
CA GLU A 56 -14.75 11.30 -14.36
C GLU A 56 -14.94 12.25 -15.55
N ASN A 57 -16.09 12.91 -15.72
CA ASN A 57 -16.24 13.93 -16.76
C ASN A 57 -15.38 15.16 -16.43
N GLU A 58 -15.37 15.61 -15.19
CA GLU A 58 -14.44 16.67 -14.75
C GLU A 58 -12.97 16.23 -14.92
N PHE A 59 -12.64 14.96 -14.70
CA PHE A 59 -11.31 14.42 -15.00
C PHE A 59 -10.94 14.59 -16.49
N PHE A 60 -11.82 14.19 -17.40
CA PHE A 60 -11.58 14.34 -18.84
C PHE A 60 -11.43 15.81 -19.26
N GLU A 61 -12.20 16.73 -18.69
CA GLU A 61 -12.06 18.17 -18.94
C GLU A 61 -10.71 18.72 -18.44
N ILE A 62 -10.25 18.25 -17.27
CA ILE A 62 -8.92 18.61 -16.76
C ILE A 62 -7.81 18.09 -17.68
N VAL A 63 -7.92 16.83 -18.13
CA VAL A 63 -6.94 16.24 -19.07
C VAL A 63 -6.90 17.05 -20.36
N LYS A 64 -8.06 17.39 -20.92
CA LYS A 64 -8.18 18.23 -22.13
C LYS A 64 -7.55 19.60 -21.95
N LYS A 65 -7.81 20.25 -20.81
CA LYS A 65 -7.29 21.59 -20.49
C LYS A 65 -5.78 21.61 -20.26
N LEU A 66 -5.26 20.61 -19.55
CA LEU A 66 -3.84 20.57 -19.14
C LEU A 66 -2.93 19.89 -20.17
N HIS A 67 -3.50 19.04 -21.03
CA HIS A 67 -2.81 18.26 -22.06
C HIS A 67 -1.48 17.64 -21.56
N PRO A 68 -1.52 16.75 -20.54
CA PRO A 68 -0.31 16.17 -19.96
C PRO A 68 0.43 15.25 -20.95
N ASP A 69 1.72 15.00 -20.69
CA ASP A 69 2.51 14.04 -21.47
C ASP A 69 2.06 12.60 -21.17
N LYS A 70 1.62 12.35 -19.93
CA LYS A 70 1.14 11.06 -19.48
C LYS A 70 0.13 11.18 -18.35
N VAL A 71 -0.71 10.15 -18.27
CA VAL A 71 -1.68 9.94 -17.20
C VAL A 71 -1.43 8.57 -16.58
N ILE A 72 -1.36 8.54 -15.25
CA ILE A 72 -1.19 7.31 -14.48
C ILE A 72 -2.48 7.06 -13.70
N ILE A 73 -3.10 5.91 -13.92
CA ILE A 73 -4.32 5.49 -13.24
C ILE A 73 -3.97 4.43 -12.21
N ASP A 74 -4.35 4.67 -10.95
CA ASP A 74 -4.28 3.67 -9.88
C ASP A 74 -5.58 3.69 -9.08
N ASN A 75 -6.65 3.29 -9.75
CA ASN A 75 -8.01 3.34 -9.22
C ASN A 75 -8.80 2.12 -9.70
N TYR A 76 -9.42 1.39 -8.77
CA TYR A 76 -10.19 0.18 -9.12
C TYR A 76 -11.50 0.47 -9.85
N ASP A 77 -12.01 1.69 -9.70
CA ASP A 77 -13.27 2.16 -10.27
C ASP A 77 -13.10 2.81 -11.63
N PHE A 78 -11.86 3.10 -12.05
CA PHE A 78 -11.58 3.55 -13.42
C PHE A 78 -11.62 2.33 -14.36
N THR A 79 -12.70 2.25 -15.12
CA THR A 79 -13.11 1.08 -15.89
C THR A 79 -12.42 0.98 -17.25
N TYR A 80 -12.48 -0.21 -17.84
CA TYR A 80 -12.04 -0.44 -19.23
C TYR A 80 -12.71 0.50 -20.24
N GLU A 81 -14.00 0.83 -20.06
CA GLU A 81 -14.71 1.75 -20.95
C GLU A 81 -14.24 3.20 -20.78
N GLU A 82 -13.87 3.61 -19.58
CA GLU A 82 -13.26 4.92 -19.32
C GLU A 82 -11.85 5.01 -19.90
N GLU A 83 -11.06 3.94 -19.81
CA GLU A 83 -9.76 3.84 -20.47
C GLU A 83 -9.89 3.91 -22.00
N LYS A 84 -10.88 3.21 -22.58
CA LYS A 84 -11.17 3.28 -24.02
C LYS A 84 -11.61 4.67 -24.45
N LYS A 85 -12.50 5.30 -23.69
CA LYS A 85 -12.92 6.70 -23.88
C LYS A 85 -11.70 7.63 -23.81
N PHE A 86 -10.80 7.43 -22.84
CA PHE A 86 -9.56 8.18 -22.71
C PHE A 86 -8.70 8.06 -23.97
N LYS A 87 -8.41 6.84 -24.44
CA LYS A 87 -7.56 6.63 -25.63
C LYS A 87 -8.18 7.15 -26.93
N ASN A 88 -9.51 7.18 -27.02
CA ASN A 88 -10.20 7.79 -28.17
C ASN A 88 -10.12 9.32 -28.15
N LEU A 89 -10.27 9.94 -26.98
CA LEU A 89 -10.23 11.41 -26.83
C LEU A 89 -8.81 11.97 -26.85
N PHE A 90 -7.84 11.22 -26.34
CA PHE A 90 -6.46 11.65 -26.14
C PHE A 90 -5.46 10.62 -26.66
N PRO A 91 -5.44 10.36 -27.99
CA PRO A 91 -4.60 9.31 -28.57
C PRO A 91 -3.10 9.52 -28.29
N ASP A 92 -2.67 10.78 -28.26
CA ASP A 92 -1.27 11.18 -28.07
C ASP A 92 -0.81 11.20 -26.60
N ILE A 93 -1.74 11.12 -25.64
CA ILE A 93 -1.40 11.09 -24.22
C ILE A 93 -1.14 9.65 -23.80
N LYS A 94 0.04 9.42 -23.20
CA LYS A 94 0.41 8.10 -22.70
C LYS A 94 -0.41 7.74 -21.45
N LEU A 95 -1.24 6.70 -21.55
CA LEU A 95 -2.03 6.15 -20.46
C LEU A 95 -1.30 4.94 -19.83
N ILE A 96 -1.03 5.02 -18.53
CA ILE A 96 -0.39 3.96 -17.75
C ILE A 96 -1.35 3.53 -16.65
N CYS A 97 -1.70 2.25 -16.58
CA CYS A 97 -2.63 1.73 -15.56
C CYS A 97 -1.95 0.75 -14.59
N PHE A 98 -2.20 0.91 -13.30
CA PHE A 98 -1.84 -0.10 -12.31
C PHE A 98 -2.84 -1.25 -12.32
N ASP A 99 -2.34 -2.46 -12.15
CA ASP A 99 -3.18 -3.64 -11.91
C ASP A 99 -2.50 -4.65 -10.98
N ASP A 100 -3.29 -5.26 -10.13
CA ASP A 100 -2.93 -6.36 -9.24
C ASP A 100 -3.98 -7.49 -9.24
N THR A 101 -4.95 -7.44 -10.17
CA THR A 101 -6.11 -8.35 -10.22
C THR A 101 -6.36 -9.00 -11.59
N TYR A 102 -5.53 -8.73 -12.60
CA TYR A 102 -5.66 -9.22 -13.98
C TYR A 102 -6.95 -8.76 -14.67
N LYS A 103 -7.35 -7.50 -14.44
CA LYS A 103 -8.47 -6.89 -15.15
C LYS A 103 -8.14 -6.63 -16.63
N LYS A 104 -9.18 -6.43 -17.45
CA LYS A 104 -9.02 -5.95 -18.83
C LYS A 104 -8.63 -4.47 -18.80
N HIS A 105 -7.72 -4.07 -19.68
CA HIS A 105 -7.28 -2.68 -19.81
C HIS A 105 -7.21 -2.23 -21.28
N CYS A 106 -7.46 -0.93 -21.51
CA CYS A 106 -7.29 -0.21 -22.76
C CYS A 106 -6.29 0.94 -22.55
N CYS A 107 -5.01 0.62 -22.37
CA CYS A 107 -3.95 1.59 -22.09
C CYS A 107 -2.65 1.27 -22.82
N ASP A 108 -1.70 2.20 -22.80
CA ASP A 108 -0.40 2.03 -23.45
C ASP A 108 0.53 1.11 -22.64
N GLU A 109 0.42 1.15 -21.31
CA GLU A 109 1.26 0.35 -20.41
C GLU A 109 0.53 -0.06 -19.11
N ILE A 110 0.59 -1.35 -18.77
CA ILE A 110 0.11 -1.88 -17.50
C ILE A 110 1.30 -2.07 -16.55
N ILE A 111 1.18 -1.59 -15.31
CA ILE A 111 2.15 -1.78 -14.24
C ILE A 111 1.56 -2.74 -13.21
N ASN A 112 2.17 -3.92 -13.08
CA ASN A 112 1.82 -4.85 -12.01
C ASN A 112 2.87 -4.86 -10.91
N VAL A 113 2.46 -4.49 -9.69
CA VAL A 113 3.31 -4.40 -8.50
C VAL A 113 3.59 -5.75 -7.84
N ASN A 114 2.83 -6.80 -8.18
CA ASN A 114 3.01 -8.15 -7.68
C ASN A 114 4.15 -8.86 -8.43
N PRO A 115 5.26 -9.22 -7.77
CA PRO A 115 6.38 -9.90 -8.43
C PRO A 115 6.02 -11.25 -9.06
N ALA A 116 4.96 -11.89 -8.56
CA ALA A 116 4.43 -13.16 -9.06
C ALA A 116 3.47 -13.03 -10.25
N ALA A 117 3.18 -11.81 -10.70
CA ALA A 117 2.35 -11.60 -11.86
C ALA A 117 2.94 -12.30 -13.10
N LYS A 118 2.04 -12.80 -13.95
CA LYS A 118 2.38 -13.52 -15.18
C LYS A 118 1.95 -12.71 -16.38
N ARG A 119 2.85 -12.54 -17.36
CA ARG A 119 2.59 -11.74 -18.57
C ARG A 119 1.47 -12.36 -19.39
N GLU A 120 1.39 -13.69 -19.41
CA GLU A 120 0.40 -14.44 -20.20
C GLU A 120 -1.06 -14.15 -19.80
N LYS A 121 -1.29 -13.60 -18.60
CA LYS A 121 -2.64 -13.24 -18.14
C LYS A 121 -3.14 -11.89 -18.66
N TYR A 122 -2.31 -11.14 -19.38
CA TYR A 122 -2.64 -9.83 -19.92
C TYR A 122 -2.79 -9.86 -21.45
N PRO A 123 -3.57 -8.93 -22.04
CA PRO A 123 -3.65 -8.79 -23.50
C PRO A 123 -2.27 -8.68 -24.16
N LYS A 124 -2.08 -9.32 -25.32
CA LYS A 124 -0.77 -9.36 -26.01
C LYS A 124 -0.35 -8.01 -26.59
N ASN A 125 -1.31 -7.17 -26.94
CA ASN A 125 -1.14 -5.87 -27.60
C ASN A 125 -0.81 -4.71 -26.63
N VAL A 126 -0.75 -4.95 -25.32
CA VAL A 126 -0.44 -3.92 -24.33
C VAL A 126 0.96 -4.16 -23.75
N LYS A 127 1.73 -3.10 -23.56
CA LYS A 127 3.01 -3.21 -22.84
C LYS A 127 2.71 -3.55 -21.38
N VAL A 128 3.38 -4.55 -20.81
CA VAL A 128 3.17 -4.93 -19.40
C VAL A 128 4.51 -4.94 -18.68
N THR A 129 4.61 -4.14 -17.63
CA THR A 129 5.78 -4.03 -16.77
C THR A 129 5.47 -4.65 -15.41
N ILE A 130 6.01 -5.85 -15.16
CA ILE A 130 5.89 -6.53 -13.87
C ILE A 130 7.06 -6.12 -12.98
N LEU A 131 6.77 -5.45 -11.86
CA LEU A 131 7.79 -4.99 -10.93
C LEU A 131 8.33 -6.16 -10.11
N LYS A 132 9.52 -6.65 -10.50
CA LYS A 132 10.22 -7.72 -9.76
C LYS A 132 10.82 -7.27 -8.43
N LYS A 133 11.02 -5.96 -8.26
CA LYS A 133 11.47 -5.34 -7.00
C LYS A 133 10.38 -4.40 -6.50
N PRO A 134 10.14 -4.32 -5.18
CA PRO A 134 9.13 -3.42 -4.64
C PRO A 134 9.43 -1.95 -4.96
N LEU A 135 8.35 -1.18 -5.11
CA LEU A 135 8.41 0.27 -5.07
C LEU A 135 8.68 0.69 -3.62
N VAL A 136 9.89 1.14 -3.34
CA VAL A 136 10.31 1.60 -2.02
C VAL A 136 10.89 2.99 -2.14
N GLY A 137 10.54 3.87 -1.20
CA GLY A 137 11.05 5.23 -1.11
C GLY A 137 12.52 5.30 -0.71
N GLU A 138 13.11 6.49 -0.83
CA GLU A 138 14.51 6.72 -0.46
C GLU A 138 14.76 6.51 1.04
N ASN A 139 13.76 6.75 1.89
CA ASN A 139 13.79 6.44 3.33
C ASN A 139 14.06 4.95 3.59
N PHE A 140 13.48 4.03 2.82
CA PHE A 140 13.78 2.60 2.93
C PHE A 140 15.22 2.25 2.58
N LYS A 141 15.78 2.89 1.54
CA LYS A 141 17.20 2.70 1.18
C LYS A 141 18.12 3.20 2.29
N LYS A 142 17.83 4.38 2.84
CA LYS A 142 18.57 4.96 3.96
C LYS A 142 18.47 4.10 5.23
N ALA A 143 17.26 3.70 5.61
CA ALA A 143 17.01 2.87 6.79
C ALA A 143 17.70 1.50 6.69
N LYS A 144 17.70 0.88 5.52
CA LYS A 144 18.34 -0.43 5.28
C LYS A 144 19.85 -0.41 5.42
N LYS A 145 20.50 0.73 5.17
CA LYS A 145 21.96 0.90 5.34
C LYS A 145 22.38 1.12 6.79
N ARG A 146 21.44 1.43 7.68
CA ARG A 146 21.72 1.70 9.10
C ARG A 146 21.62 0.42 9.91
N HIS A 147 22.50 0.28 10.90
CA HIS A 147 22.43 -0.79 11.89
C HIS A 147 21.63 -0.31 13.10
N PHE A 148 20.58 -1.06 13.45
CA PHE A 148 19.80 -0.83 14.66
C PHE A 148 19.79 -2.11 15.49
N LYS A 149 19.79 -1.97 16.82
CA LYS A 149 19.40 -3.06 17.71
C LYS A 149 17.92 -3.33 17.46
N ARG A 150 17.61 -4.48 16.86
CA ARG A 150 16.23 -4.89 16.61
C ARG A 150 15.60 -5.32 17.93
N LYS A 151 14.41 -4.81 18.23
CA LYS A 151 13.63 -5.21 19.41
C LYS A 151 12.14 -5.11 19.12
N GLY A 152 11.39 -6.14 19.51
CA GLY A 152 9.93 -6.08 19.53
C GLY A 152 9.27 -6.42 18.20
N ILE A 153 7.94 -6.31 18.20
CA ILE A 153 7.09 -6.69 17.08
C ILE A 153 6.44 -5.46 16.48
N PHE A 154 6.72 -5.23 15.21
CA PHE A 154 6.06 -4.26 14.35
C PHE A 154 4.67 -4.74 13.96
N ILE A 155 3.63 -3.95 14.24
CA ILE A 155 2.27 -4.22 13.77
C ILE A 155 1.83 -3.06 12.88
N SER A 156 1.33 -3.38 11.69
CA SER A 156 0.65 -2.39 10.84
C SER A 156 -0.30 -3.06 9.86
N PHE A 157 -1.57 -2.66 9.94
CA PHE A 157 -2.64 -3.18 9.08
C PHE A 157 -2.97 -2.24 7.91
N GLY A 158 -2.02 -1.37 7.56
CA GLY A 158 -2.21 -0.30 6.58
C GLY A 158 -2.44 1.06 7.25
N GLY A 159 -2.54 2.11 6.43
CA GLY A 159 -2.63 3.47 6.95
C GLY A 159 -3.85 3.69 7.84
N THR A 160 -4.99 3.11 7.46
CA THR A 160 -6.29 3.45 8.02
C THR A 160 -6.89 2.34 8.88
N ASP A 161 -6.46 1.08 8.67
CA ASP A 161 -6.97 -0.10 9.38
C ASP A 161 -8.51 -0.17 9.40
N ALA A 162 -9.13 -0.04 8.21
CA ALA A 162 -10.58 0.04 8.04
C ALA A 162 -11.36 -1.14 8.68
N LYS A 163 -10.71 -2.30 8.89
CA LYS A 163 -11.31 -3.50 9.52
C LYS A 163 -11.00 -3.68 11.01
N GLU A 164 -10.43 -2.68 11.67
CA GLU A 164 -10.08 -2.67 13.10
C GLU A 164 -9.16 -3.85 13.51
N MET A 165 -8.29 -4.27 12.61
CA MET A 165 -7.46 -5.45 12.79
C MET A 165 -6.38 -5.24 13.84
N SER A 166 -5.90 -4.01 14.01
CA SER A 166 -4.93 -3.65 15.05
C SER A 166 -5.48 -3.99 16.44
N LEU A 167 -6.71 -3.55 16.75
CA LEU A 167 -7.33 -3.83 18.06
C LEU A 167 -7.64 -5.33 18.24
N LYS A 168 -8.08 -6.02 17.18
CA LYS A 168 -8.30 -7.48 17.23
C LYS A 168 -7.03 -8.23 17.61
N VAL A 169 -5.90 -7.92 16.95
CA VAL A 169 -4.60 -8.55 17.28
C VAL A 169 -4.14 -8.16 18.68
N LEU A 170 -4.18 -6.87 19.02
CA LEU A 170 -3.73 -6.39 20.33
C LEU A 170 -4.49 -7.04 21.49
N ASN A 171 -5.81 -7.25 21.36
CA ASN A 171 -6.62 -7.95 22.36
C ASN A 171 -6.20 -9.43 22.51
N ILE A 172 -5.86 -10.11 21.42
CA ILE A 172 -5.34 -11.48 21.46
C ILE A 172 -4.00 -11.50 22.22
N LEU A 173 -3.07 -10.61 21.88
CA LEU A 173 -1.75 -10.55 22.53
C LEU A 173 -1.87 -10.20 24.02
N LYS A 174 -2.78 -9.28 24.37
CA LYS A 174 -3.10 -8.94 25.76
C LYS A 174 -3.59 -10.15 26.55
N LYS A 175 -4.55 -10.91 26.00
CA LYS A 175 -5.13 -12.10 26.64
C LYS A 175 -4.06 -13.12 27.01
N HIS A 176 -3.04 -13.25 26.16
CA HIS A 176 -1.94 -14.20 26.37
C HIS A 176 -0.71 -13.61 27.09
N LYS A 177 -0.80 -12.37 27.61
CA LYS A 177 0.25 -11.70 28.40
C LYS A 177 1.62 -11.71 27.70
N LEU A 178 1.65 -11.42 26.40
CA LEU A 178 2.91 -11.35 25.65
C LEU A 178 3.86 -10.33 26.31
N LYS A 179 5.11 -10.72 26.56
CA LYS A 179 6.12 -9.87 27.21
C LYS A 179 6.90 -9.01 26.21
N THR A 180 6.96 -9.44 24.96
CA THR A 180 7.67 -8.74 23.89
C THR A 180 7.01 -7.39 23.59
N PRO A 181 7.77 -6.27 23.53
CA PRO A 181 7.22 -4.97 23.18
C PRO A 181 6.55 -4.98 21.81
N ILE A 182 5.38 -4.35 21.74
CA ILE A 182 4.63 -4.17 20.50
C ILE A 182 4.76 -2.72 20.06
N HIS A 183 5.06 -2.52 18.79
CA HIS A 183 5.09 -1.21 18.14
C HIS A 183 4.01 -1.17 17.06
N LEU A 184 2.89 -0.52 17.38
CA LEU A 184 1.77 -0.36 16.46
C LEU A 184 1.94 0.92 15.64
N TYR A 185 2.03 0.77 14.32
CA TYR A 185 2.13 1.86 13.36
C TYR A 185 0.83 2.05 12.60
N THR A 186 0.28 3.27 12.68
CA THR A 186 -0.93 3.69 11.98
C THR A 186 -0.83 5.16 11.55
N THR A 187 -1.88 5.71 10.95
CA THR A 187 -1.94 7.12 10.55
C THR A 187 -3.03 7.87 11.29
N SER A 188 -3.00 9.20 11.18
CA SER A 188 -4.09 10.06 11.66
C SER A 188 -5.43 9.80 10.95
N ALA A 189 -5.43 9.16 9.77
CA ALA A 189 -6.64 8.79 9.03
C ALA A 189 -7.32 7.51 9.58
N ASN A 190 -6.78 6.88 10.62
CA ASN A 190 -7.44 5.75 11.25
C ASN A 190 -8.66 6.19 12.08
N LYS A 191 -9.87 5.86 11.63
CA LYS A 191 -11.15 6.16 12.31
C LYS A 191 -11.19 5.65 13.76
N ASN A 192 -10.40 4.64 14.10
CA ASN A 192 -10.34 4.02 15.42
C ASN A 192 -9.20 4.52 16.31
N LEU A 193 -8.53 5.62 15.92
CA LEU A 193 -7.38 6.14 16.65
C LEU A 193 -7.66 6.45 18.12
N LYS A 194 -8.86 6.95 18.47
CA LYS A 194 -9.24 7.19 19.87
C LYS A 194 -9.22 5.90 20.70
N LYS A 195 -9.80 4.81 20.18
CA LYS A 195 -9.80 3.50 20.84
C LYS A 195 -8.38 2.95 20.97
N ILE A 196 -7.56 3.09 19.91
CA ILE A 196 -6.17 2.63 19.89
C ILE A 196 -5.32 3.39 20.92
N LYS A 197 -5.45 4.72 21.01
CA LYS A 197 -4.77 5.54 22.02
C LYS A 197 -5.12 5.08 23.43
N LYS A 198 -6.41 4.89 23.72
CA LYS A 198 -6.88 4.37 25.02
C LYS A 198 -6.30 2.99 25.32
N PHE A 199 -6.28 2.09 24.34
CA PHE A 199 -5.69 0.77 24.51
C PHE A 199 -4.20 0.86 24.86
N CYS A 200 -3.40 1.63 24.10
CA CYS A 200 -1.96 1.73 24.31
C CYS A 200 -1.62 2.42 25.65
N PHE A 201 -2.41 3.42 26.04
CA PHE A 201 -2.28 4.08 27.35
C PHE A 201 -2.43 3.09 28.51
N LEU A 202 -3.41 2.19 28.43
CA LEU A 202 -3.67 1.17 29.45
C LEU A 202 -2.69 -0.02 29.40
N ASN A 203 -1.89 -0.14 28.34
CA ASN A 203 -1.02 -1.30 28.10
C ASN A 203 0.39 -0.81 27.72
N ARG A 204 1.23 -0.52 28.72
CA ARG A 204 2.58 0.08 28.53
C ARG A 204 3.54 -0.72 27.65
N TRP A 205 3.27 -2.00 27.38
CA TRP A 205 4.01 -2.84 26.44
C TRP A 205 3.67 -2.56 24.97
N CYS A 206 2.62 -1.79 24.69
CA CYS A 206 2.15 -1.43 23.35
C CYS A 206 2.44 0.06 23.08
N HIS A 207 3.42 0.32 22.22
CA HIS A 207 3.84 1.65 21.80
C HIS A 207 3.10 2.04 20.52
N LEU A 208 2.40 3.17 20.56
CA LEU A 208 1.66 3.70 19.41
C LEU A 208 2.50 4.73 18.65
N HIS A 209 2.61 4.53 17.34
CA HIS A 209 3.32 5.41 16.42
C HIS A 209 2.34 5.90 15.34
N ILE A 210 2.20 7.23 15.20
CA ILE A 210 1.22 7.86 14.30
C ILE A 210 1.96 8.70 13.27
N ASN A 211 1.72 8.42 11.98
CA ASN A 211 2.38 9.11 10.85
C ASN A 211 3.92 9.05 10.89
N GLU A 212 4.48 8.06 11.60
CA GLU A 212 5.92 7.86 11.69
C GLU A 212 6.48 7.02 10.52
N ASP A 213 7.79 7.12 10.31
CA ASP A 213 8.49 6.43 9.22
C ASP A 213 8.51 4.90 9.43
N VAL A 214 7.68 4.21 8.64
CA VAL A 214 7.58 2.74 8.61
C VAL A 214 8.89 2.06 8.18
N ALA A 215 9.77 2.74 7.43
CA ALA A 215 11.06 2.17 7.06
C ALA A 215 11.98 2.02 8.29
N LEU A 216 12.07 3.07 9.11
CA LEU A 216 12.80 3.03 10.38
C LEU A 216 12.15 2.06 11.37
N ALA A 217 10.82 1.99 11.38
CA ALA A 217 10.08 1.03 12.17
C ALA A 217 10.51 -0.41 11.87
N MET A 218 10.48 -0.81 10.58
CA MET A 218 10.88 -2.14 10.15
C MET A 218 12.36 -2.42 10.45
N ALA A 219 13.22 -1.41 10.38
CA ALA A 219 14.65 -1.57 10.68
C ALA A 219 14.93 -1.79 12.17
N LYS A 220 14.07 -1.27 13.06
CA LYS A 220 14.20 -1.33 14.53
C LYS A 220 13.49 -2.52 15.18
N ASN A 221 12.63 -3.24 14.46
CA ASN A 221 11.85 -4.35 15.00
C ASN A 221 12.39 -5.72 14.55
N GLU A 222 12.12 -6.76 15.33
CA GLU A 222 12.58 -8.14 15.07
C GLU A 222 11.58 -8.93 14.22
N PHE A 223 10.28 -8.63 14.38
CA PHE A 223 9.21 -9.36 13.71
C PHE A 223 8.07 -8.44 13.27
N GLY A 224 7.35 -8.82 12.21
CA GLY A 224 6.19 -8.10 11.70
C GLY A 224 4.88 -8.89 11.78
N ILE A 225 3.78 -8.20 12.07
CA ILE A 225 2.40 -8.66 11.82
C ILE A 225 1.73 -7.62 10.92
N ILE A 226 1.54 -7.98 9.65
CA ILE A 226 1.19 -7.00 8.61
C ILE A 226 0.17 -7.55 7.61
N THR A 227 -0.37 -6.69 6.74
CA THR A 227 -1.22 -7.16 5.63
C THR A 227 -0.40 -7.64 4.43
N PRO A 228 -0.90 -8.62 3.64
CA PRO A 228 -0.32 -8.98 2.35
C PRO A 228 -0.61 -7.90 1.29
N SER A 229 0.00 -6.74 1.46
CA SER A 229 -0.10 -5.57 0.57
C SER A 229 1.30 -5.00 0.29
N THR A 230 1.40 -3.75 -0.15
CA THR A 230 2.69 -3.04 -0.34
C THR A 230 3.62 -3.18 0.86
N ILE A 231 3.07 -3.11 2.08
CA ILE A 231 3.85 -3.21 3.32
C ILE A 231 4.56 -4.57 3.49
N ALA A 232 4.01 -5.65 2.95
CA ALA A 232 4.67 -6.96 2.97
C ALA A 232 5.86 -7.01 2.02
N LEU A 233 5.75 -6.36 0.86
CA LEU A 233 6.86 -6.26 -0.09
C LEU A 233 7.97 -5.34 0.46
N GLU A 234 7.60 -4.27 1.17
CA GLU A 234 8.51 -3.41 1.94
C GLU A 234 9.24 -4.19 3.04
N ALA A 235 8.52 -5.00 3.83
CA ALA A 235 9.12 -5.84 4.87
C ALA A 235 10.11 -6.86 4.30
N MET A 236 9.78 -7.49 3.16
CA MET A 236 10.71 -8.35 2.42
C MET A 236 11.96 -7.58 1.99
N TYR A 237 11.81 -6.36 1.48
CA TYR A 237 12.94 -5.51 1.13
C TYR A 237 13.83 -5.18 2.33
N MET A 238 13.23 -4.92 3.49
CA MET A 238 13.92 -4.61 4.76
C MET A 238 14.50 -5.85 5.45
N LYS A 239 14.28 -7.06 4.92
CA LYS A 239 14.64 -8.32 5.58
C LYS A 239 14.07 -8.40 7.02
N LEU A 240 12.84 -7.93 7.20
CA LEU A 240 12.08 -8.11 8.43
C LEU A 240 11.33 -9.45 8.33
N PRO A 241 11.55 -10.43 9.21
CA PRO A 241 10.68 -11.61 9.30
C PRO A 241 9.27 -11.21 9.72
N PHE A 242 8.23 -11.81 9.13
CA PHE A 242 6.84 -11.47 9.46
C PHE A 242 5.86 -12.61 9.25
N ILE A 243 4.66 -12.45 9.81
CA ILE A 243 3.45 -13.09 9.32
C ILE A 243 2.55 -12.06 8.65
N ALA A 244 1.82 -12.50 7.63
CA ALA A 244 0.79 -11.69 7.01
C ALA A 244 -0.60 -12.15 7.47
N VAL A 245 -1.54 -11.23 7.62
CA VAL A 245 -2.97 -11.57 7.78
C VAL A 245 -3.77 -10.87 6.67
N GLN A 246 -4.40 -11.70 5.84
CA GLN A 246 -5.20 -11.29 4.69
C GLN A 246 -6.58 -10.83 5.17
N ILE A 247 -6.91 -9.58 4.85
CA ILE A 247 -8.11 -8.89 5.34
C ILE A 247 -9.04 -8.42 4.21
N ALA A 248 -8.60 -8.48 2.96
CA ALA A 248 -9.39 -8.10 1.79
C ALA A 248 -9.09 -9.00 0.59
N ASP A 249 -10.01 -9.08 -0.36
CA ASP A 249 -9.90 -9.98 -1.52
C ASP A 249 -8.83 -9.52 -2.53
N ASN A 250 -8.65 -8.21 -2.70
CA ASN A 250 -7.59 -7.64 -3.52
C ASN A 250 -6.17 -8.00 -3.03
N GLN A 251 -6.02 -8.51 -1.80
CA GLN A 251 -4.74 -8.97 -1.27
C GLN A 251 -4.41 -10.43 -1.64
N LYS A 252 -5.32 -11.15 -2.31
CA LYS A 252 -5.19 -12.59 -2.62
C LYS A 252 -3.94 -12.92 -3.43
N GLU A 253 -3.62 -12.10 -4.43
CA GLU A 253 -2.48 -12.36 -5.32
C GLU A 253 -1.14 -12.13 -4.60
N ILE A 254 -1.04 -11.11 -3.75
CA ILE A 254 0.15 -10.92 -2.89
C ILE A 254 0.23 -12.02 -1.82
N ALA A 255 -0.90 -12.39 -1.20
CA ALA A 255 -0.95 -13.50 -0.25
C ALA A 255 -0.45 -14.82 -0.86
N LYS A 256 -0.83 -15.12 -2.11
CA LYS A 256 -0.33 -16.28 -2.86
C LYS A 256 1.18 -16.21 -3.07
N TYR A 257 1.71 -15.04 -3.45
CA TYR A 257 3.15 -14.83 -3.59
C TYR A 257 3.90 -15.05 -2.28
N LEU A 258 3.39 -14.52 -1.17
CA LEU A 258 4.00 -14.71 0.16
C LEU A 258 4.04 -16.20 0.55
N LYS A 259 2.97 -16.95 0.29
CA LYS A 259 2.93 -18.40 0.53
C LYS A 259 3.98 -19.14 -0.30
N GLN A 260 4.17 -18.79 -1.57
CA GLN A 260 5.24 -19.35 -2.42
C GLN A 260 6.64 -19.06 -1.86
N LYS A 261 6.82 -17.92 -1.19
CA LYS A 261 8.05 -17.55 -0.47
C LYS A 261 8.14 -18.16 0.94
N ARG A 262 7.27 -19.12 1.29
CA ARG A 262 7.18 -19.77 2.60
C ARG A 262 6.92 -18.81 3.76
N ILE A 263 6.33 -17.65 3.47
CA ILE A 263 5.87 -16.70 4.49
C ILE A 263 4.46 -17.12 4.93
N LYS A 264 4.23 -17.17 6.24
CA LYS A 264 2.94 -17.55 6.80
C LYS A 264 1.92 -16.46 6.53
N VAL A 265 0.81 -16.83 5.88
CA VAL A 265 -0.35 -15.97 5.66
C VAL A 265 -1.55 -16.58 6.37
N LEU A 266 -2.18 -15.80 7.22
CA LEU A 266 -3.43 -16.14 7.92
C LEU A 266 -4.61 -15.47 7.23
N SER A 267 -5.77 -16.12 7.20
CA SER A 267 -7.02 -15.43 6.95
C SER A 267 -7.48 -14.64 8.19
N GLU A 268 -8.43 -13.71 8.02
CA GLU A 268 -9.06 -13.01 9.15
C GLU A 268 -9.64 -14.00 10.19
N ARG A 269 -10.23 -15.12 9.75
CA ARG A 269 -10.78 -16.16 10.63
C ARG A 269 -9.71 -16.87 11.47
N GLU A 270 -8.48 -16.91 10.97
CA GLU A 270 -7.35 -17.58 11.61
C GLU A 270 -6.53 -16.65 12.50
N ILE A 271 -6.95 -15.39 12.68
CA ILE A 271 -6.19 -14.40 13.46
C ILE A 271 -5.91 -14.85 14.90
N LYS A 272 -6.75 -15.70 15.48
CA LYS A 272 -6.52 -16.29 16.81
C LYS A 272 -5.21 -17.07 16.89
N LYS A 273 -4.71 -17.62 15.78
CA LYS A 273 -3.43 -18.36 15.68
C LYS A 273 -2.20 -17.46 15.73
N VAL A 274 -2.36 -16.13 15.69
CA VAL A 274 -1.25 -15.17 15.71
C VAL A 274 -0.35 -15.39 16.93
N PHE A 275 -0.93 -15.57 18.12
CA PHE A 275 -0.16 -15.77 19.34
C PHE A 275 0.70 -17.05 19.30
N ASP A 276 0.11 -18.18 18.87
CA ASP A 276 0.83 -19.45 18.79
C ASP A 276 2.03 -19.39 17.84
N ILE A 277 1.91 -18.61 16.76
CA ILE A 277 2.99 -18.43 15.79
C ILE A 277 4.11 -17.56 16.36
N ILE A 278 3.76 -16.48 17.06
CA ILE A 278 4.71 -15.58 17.72
C ILE A 278 5.50 -16.37 18.77
N ARG A 279 4.79 -17.12 19.62
CA ARG A 279 5.40 -17.97 20.67
C ARG A 279 6.36 -19.01 20.08
N LYS A 280 5.96 -19.71 19.00
CA LYS A 280 6.82 -20.70 18.31
C LYS A 280 8.09 -20.10 17.72
N LYS A 281 8.13 -18.78 17.51
CA LYS A 281 9.30 -18.05 17.01
C LYS A 281 10.19 -17.47 18.11
N GLY A 282 9.85 -17.71 19.39
CA GLY A 282 10.64 -17.27 20.54
C GLY A 282 10.34 -15.86 21.03
N TYR A 283 9.19 -15.29 20.65
CA TYR A 283 8.72 -13.97 21.09
C TYR A 283 7.65 -14.05 22.18
#